data_AF-A0A0R2RA61-F1
#
_entry.id   AF-A0A0R2RA61-F1
#
_cell.length_a   1.000
_cell.length_b   1.000
_cell.length_c   1.000
_cell.angle_alpha   90.00
_cell.angle_beta   90.00
_cell.angle_gamma   90.00
#
_symmetry.space_group_name_H-M   'P 1'
#
loop_
_entity.id
_entity.type
_entity.pdbx_description
1 polymer ?
#
loop_
_entity_poly.entity_id
_entity_poly.type
_entity_poly.pdbx_seq_one_letter_code
_entity_poly.pdbx_strand_id
1 'polypeptide(L)'
;MSLSITTFNRQEYVRKTVHNVLDLVRNNDALNGKVQVLVVDNAQNVMFDAAADAPLTVIPNGNLGGAGGFARGLIELRKAGWVTHVLFMDDDITLEPEAIVRTMSLFAYAKDARLCVHGAMLSEERPWLQFEAGSQYSWRSIYPLQALGREDDMRERSVAVQDAAEVPFDYTAWWYTAFPINITNENPLPVFVRGDDVAFGLMHTGEHSITLNGVIVWHADFGLKNNPSSLFYESRNLALVDTLVFDKHRWWNLAYRFSSFGFRNLFSMRYASTEYMLRGLNAYLAGPAEWMKIDHAALHDELRVCAEEKPAPLSAELAAIRPRQPRHKALRAFGFLFAIVFVGGYIIPKPLRLKKYGVGPIDARAVGVATLRNRILYRHDRIADGYTVERDMKRFFKLLREVVKSIFAIATSYKRLKREYRAAYPAMVSDAAWEERFTSALKRSATPAT
;
A
#
# COMPACT_ATOMS: atom_id res chain seq x y z
N MET A 1 22.40 14.30 -0.10
CA MET A 1 21.13 13.55 -0.08
C MET A 1 20.07 14.38 -0.79
N SER A 2 19.10 13.77 -1.46
CA SER A 2 17.94 14.49 -2.02
C SER A 2 16.64 13.85 -1.56
N LEU A 3 15.69 14.67 -1.11
CA LEU A 3 14.33 14.24 -0.78
C LEU A 3 13.53 14.17 -2.08
N SER A 4 12.89 13.03 -2.35
CA SER A 4 12.01 12.85 -3.50
C SER A 4 10.57 12.69 -3.01
N ILE A 5 9.78 13.75 -3.17
CA ILE A 5 8.39 13.83 -2.73
C ILE A 5 7.48 13.75 -3.95
N THR A 6 6.58 12.77 -3.96
CA THR A 6 5.55 12.66 -5.01
C THR A 6 4.27 13.31 -4.52
N THR A 7 3.65 14.19 -5.32
CA THR A 7 2.37 14.81 -4.96
C THR A 7 1.30 14.75 -6.05
N PHE A 8 0.04 14.67 -5.64
CA PHE A 8 -1.12 14.76 -6.52
C PHE A 8 -2.32 15.42 -5.81
N ASN A 9 -2.63 16.68 -6.17
CA ASN A 9 -3.75 17.45 -5.62
C ASN A 9 -3.74 17.58 -4.07
N ARG A 10 -2.56 17.73 -3.47
CA ARG A 10 -2.37 17.94 -2.02
C ARG A 10 -1.42 19.11 -1.75
N GLN A 11 -1.65 20.23 -2.42
CA GLN A 11 -0.76 21.38 -2.44
C GLN A 11 -0.51 21.93 -1.03
N GLU A 12 -1.51 21.92 -0.14
CA GLU A 12 -1.37 22.42 1.23
C GLU A 12 -0.35 21.62 2.04
N TYR A 13 -0.45 20.27 2.00
CA TYR A 13 0.48 19.39 2.71
C TYR A 13 1.91 19.51 2.16
N VAL A 14 2.08 19.36 0.84
CA VAL A 14 3.42 19.38 0.23
C VAL A 14 4.10 20.75 0.40
N ARG A 15 3.35 21.86 0.30
CA ARG A 15 3.90 23.21 0.54
C ARG A 15 4.41 23.37 1.95
N LYS A 16 3.63 22.93 2.95
CA LYS A 16 4.03 23.00 4.36
C LYS A 16 5.28 22.17 4.62
N THR A 17 5.32 20.93 4.13
CA THR A 17 6.46 20.03 4.31
C THR A 17 7.72 20.58 3.64
N VAL A 18 7.62 21.03 2.38
CA VAL A 18 8.76 21.61 1.65
C VAL A 18 9.26 22.88 2.33
N HIS A 19 8.36 23.78 2.76
CA HIS A 19 8.75 24.99 3.48
C HIS A 19 9.55 24.66 4.74
N ASN A 20 9.04 23.76 5.59
CA ASN A 20 9.73 23.35 6.81
C ASN A 20 11.11 22.73 6.55
N VAL A 21 11.23 21.91 5.50
CA VAL A 21 12.51 21.31 5.11
C VAL A 21 13.48 22.37 4.60
N LEU A 22 13.04 23.28 3.74
CA LEU A 22 13.91 24.34 3.21
C LEU A 22 14.41 25.27 4.32
N ASP A 23 13.55 25.60 5.29
CA ASP A 23 13.94 26.39 6.45
C ASP A 23 14.93 25.66 7.36
N LEU A 24 14.74 24.35 7.57
CA LEU A 24 15.72 23.52 8.28
C LEU A 24 17.07 23.50 7.56
N VAL A 25 17.07 23.25 6.24
CA VAL A 25 18.30 23.18 5.43
C VAL A 25 19.05 24.51 5.44
N ARG A 26 18.33 25.64 5.39
CA ARG A 26 18.94 26.98 5.44
C ARG A 26 19.60 27.28 6.78
N ASN A 27 18.98 26.84 7.87
CA ASN A 27 19.38 27.19 9.23
C ASN A 27 20.24 26.09 9.92
N ASN A 28 20.65 25.05 9.21
CA ASN A 28 21.43 23.96 9.76
C ASN A 28 22.65 23.64 8.88
N ASP A 29 23.85 23.98 9.36
CA ASP A 29 25.13 23.78 8.65
C ASP A 29 25.43 22.30 8.32
N ALA A 30 24.85 21.36 9.08
CA ALA A 30 24.99 19.94 8.77
C ALA A 30 24.22 19.55 7.49
N LEU A 31 23.22 20.33 7.08
CA LEU A 31 22.35 20.07 5.93
C LEU A 31 22.58 21.05 4.77
N ASN A 32 22.95 22.30 5.08
CA ASN A 32 23.16 23.35 4.09
C ASN A 32 24.18 22.90 3.02
N GLY A 33 23.82 23.04 1.74
CA GLY A 33 24.62 22.59 0.60
C GLY A 33 24.72 21.06 0.42
N LYS A 34 24.11 20.26 1.30
CA LYS A 34 24.18 18.78 1.29
C LYS A 34 22.83 18.10 1.07
N VAL A 35 21.73 18.84 1.31
CA VAL A 35 20.35 18.36 1.13
C VAL A 35 19.64 19.23 0.10
N GLN A 36 18.93 18.57 -0.82
CA GLN A 36 18.00 19.20 -1.74
C GLN A 36 16.63 18.53 -1.68
N VAL A 37 15.62 19.22 -2.20
CA VAL A 37 14.25 18.74 -2.32
C VAL A 37 13.87 18.65 -3.79
N LEU A 38 13.38 17.49 -4.19
CA LEU A 38 12.78 17.23 -5.48
C LEU A 38 11.31 16.91 -5.29
N VAL A 39 10.43 17.70 -5.89
CA VAL A 39 8.98 17.46 -5.90
C VAL A 39 8.58 16.98 -7.28
N VAL A 40 8.01 15.78 -7.37
CA VAL A 40 7.38 15.27 -8.59
C VAL A 40 5.88 15.55 -8.49
N ASP A 41 5.40 16.48 -9.30
CA ASP A 41 4.00 16.90 -9.31
C ASP A 41 3.21 16.15 -10.40
N ASN A 42 2.49 15.12 -9.98
CA ASN A 42 1.65 14.29 -10.84
C ASN A 42 0.36 15.02 -11.31
N ALA A 43 0.04 16.18 -10.73
CA ALA A 43 -1.14 16.99 -11.06
C ALA A 43 -0.80 18.26 -11.85
N GLN A 44 0.49 18.62 -11.93
CA GLN A 44 1.01 19.77 -12.70
C GLN A 44 0.35 21.10 -12.29
N ASN A 45 0.11 21.28 -10.99
CA ASN A 45 -0.61 22.41 -10.43
C ASN A 45 -0.04 22.91 -9.10
N VAL A 46 1.11 22.39 -8.64
CA VAL A 46 1.79 22.91 -7.47
C VAL A 46 2.72 24.05 -7.85
N MET A 47 2.69 25.11 -7.04
CA MET A 47 3.67 26.20 -7.08
C MET A 47 4.19 26.45 -5.68
N PHE A 48 5.48 26.75 -5.54
CA PHE A 48 6.11 27.08 -4.28
C PHE A 48 6.54 28.55 -4.27
N ASP A 49 6.32 29.22 -3.16
CA ASP A 49 6.87 30.55 -2.88
C ASP A 49 8.25 30.36 -2.24
N ALA A 50 9.24 30.05 -3.07
CA ALA A 50 10.62 29.82 -2.67
C ALA A 50 11.55 30.73 -3.46
N ALA A 51 12.66 31.15 -2.85
CA ALA A 51 13.70 31.91 -3.53
C ALA A 51 14.26 31.10 -4.73
N ALA A 52 14.70 31.80 -5.78
CA ALA A 52 15.19 31.14 -7.00
C ALA A 52 16.43 30.25 -6.78
N ASP A 53 17.20 30.53 -5.73
CA ASP A 53 18.37 29.78 -5.29
C ASP A 53 18.05 28.74 -4.21
N ALA A 54 16.78 28.57 -3.84
CA ALA A 54 16.38 27.53 -2.90
C ALA A 54 16.77 26.15 -3.44
N PRO A 55 17.21 25.21 -2.58
CA PRO A 55 17.55 23.85 -2.98
C PRO A 55 16.29 23.01 -3.25
N LEU A 56 15.44 23.49 -4.16
CA LEU A 56 14.15 22.93 -4.55
C LEU A 56 14.07 22.80 -6.07
N THR A 57 13.75 21.60 -6.55
CA THR A 57 13.40 21.34 -7.95
C THR A 57 11.98 20.78 -8.01
N VAL A 58 11.18 21.26 -8.95
CA VAL A 58 9.81 20.75 -9.18
C VAL A 58 9.74 20.18 -10.59
N ILE A 59 9.31 18.93 -10.72
CA ILE A 59 9.20 18.24 -11.99
C ILE A 59 7.72 17.94 -12.28
N PRO A 60 7.15 18.50 -13.36
CA PRO A 60 5.81 18.14 -13.79
C PRO A 60 5.78 16.70 -14.32
N ASN A 61 4.78 15.94 -13.91
CA ASN A 61 4.59 14.55 -14.30
C ASN A 61 3.12 14.26 -14.62
N GLY A 62 2.86 13.30 -15.50
CA GLY A 62 1.50 12.77 -15.67
C GLY A 62 1.13 11.87 -14.49
N ASN A 63 -0.17 11.73 -14.20
CA ASN A 63 -0.61 10.89 -13.08
C ASN A 63 -0.37 9.39 -13.35
N LEU A 64 0.75 8.88 -12.84
CA LEU A 64 1.12 7.47 -12.88
C LEU A 64 1.07 6.83 -11.48
N GLY A 65 0.37 7.46 -10.54
CA GLY A 65 0.30 7.04 -9.15
C GLY A 65 1.61 7.21 -8.38
N GLY A 66 1.69 6.58 -7.20
CA GLY A 66 2.84 6.70 -6.30
C GLY A 66 4.12 6.15 -6.94
N ALA A 67 4.06 4.92 -7.46
CA ALA A 67 5.20 4.26 -8.08
C ALA A 67 5.79 5.09 -9.23
N GLY A 68 4.94 5.69 -10.07
CA GLY A 68 5.39 6.53 -11.19
C GLY A 68 6.03 7.84 -10.74
N GLY A 69 5.53 8.45 -9.66
CA GLY A 69 6.17 9.63 -9.09
C GLY A 69 7.54 9.33 -8.49
N PHE A 70 7.64 8.26 -7.67
CA PHE A 70 8.92 7.84 -7.09
C PHE A 70 9.91 7.37 -8.16
N ALA A 71 9.46 6.65 -9.19
CA ALA A 71 10.30 6.28 -10.32
C ALA A 71 10.82 7.51 -11.07
N ARG A 72 9.95 8.51 -11.33
CA ARG A 72 10.37 9.76 -11.97
C ARG A 72 11.41 10.49 -11.14
N GLY A 73 11.16 10.62 -9.84
CA GLY A 73 12.10 11.24 -8.90
C GLY A 73 13.46 10.53 -8.91
N LEU A 74 13.48 9.21 -8.79
CA LEU A 74 14.71 8.42 -8.79
C LEU A 74 15.51 8.55 -10.09
N ILE A 75 14.84 8.49 -11.25
CA ILE A 75 15.48 8.63 -12.57
C ILE A 75 16.11 10.02 -12.72
N GLU A 76 15.41 11.08 -12.32
CA GLU A 76 15.90 12.46 -12.42
C GLU A 76 17.08 12.71 -11.46
N LEU A 77 17.03 12.14 -10.26
CA LEU A 77 18.15 12.21 -9.30
C LEU A 77 19.38 11.44 -9.80
N ARG A 78 19.21 10.30 -10.47
CA ARG A 78 20.32 9.57 -11.12
C ARG A 78 20.93 10.41 -12.24
N LYS A 79 20.12 11.03 -13.09
CA LYS A 79 20.58 11.93 -14.18
C LYS A 79 21.36 13.13 -13.66
N ALA A 80 20.99 13.65 -12.50
CA ALA A 80 21.69 14.78 -11.89
C ALA A 80 23.16 14.46 -11.53
N GLY A 81 23.50 13.19 -11.28
CA GLY A 81 24.87 12.68 -11.16
C GLY A 81 25.63 13.04 -9.87
N TRP A 82 25.17 14.03 -9.10
CA TRP A 82 25.80 14.46 -7.83
C TRP A 82 25.13 13.86 -6.58
N VAL A 83 23.93 13.29 -6.73
CA VAL A 83 23.15 12.74 -5.61
C VAL A 83 23.75 11.41 -5.15
N THR A 84 24.07 11.28 -3.86
CA THR A 84 24.60 10.02 -3.29
C THR A 84 23.54 9.19 -2.58
N HIS A 85 22.54 9.85 -1.98
CA HIS A 85 21.47 9.22 -1.21
C HIS A 85 20.14 9.87 -1.58
N VAL A 86 19.08 9.07 -1.63
CA VAL A 86 17.70 9.49 -1.88
C VAL A 86 16.88 9.22 -0.63
N LEU A 87 16.00 10.15 -0.26
CA LEU A 87 14.96 9.95 0.75
C LEU A 87 13.61 10.00 0.05
N PHE A 88 12.96 8.84 -0.10
CA PHE A 88 11.55 8.77 -0.49
C PHE A 88 10.67 9.18 0.68
N MET A 89 9.71 10.07 0.39
CA MET A 89 8.81 10.62 1.38
C MET A 89 7.43 10.90 0.74
N ASP A 90 6.37 10.58 1.46
CA ASP A 90 4.99 10.89 1.04
C ASP A 90 4.68 12.39 1.22
N ASP A 91 3.71 12.90 0.46
CA ASP A 91 3.29 14.29 0.57
C ASP A 91 2.34 14.55 1.74
N ASP A 92 1.61 13.54 2.24
CA ASP A 92 0.60 13.62 3.30
C ASP A 92 1.06 13.15 4.68
N ILE A 93 2.37 13.24 4.96
CA ILE A 93 2.92 13.02 6.30
C ILE A 93 3.07 14.33 7.07
N THR A 94 3.05 14.24 8.40
CA THR A 94 3.68 15.24 9.26
C THR A 94 5.08 14.75 9.64
N LEU A 95 6.09 15.54 9.25
CA LEU A 95 7.49 15.25 9.47
C LEU A 95 8.00 15.98 10.71
N GLU A 96 8.75 15.29 11.57
CA GLU A 96 9.66 15.91 12.54
C GLU A 96 10.96 16.27 11.80
N PRO A 97 11.27 17.57 11.56
CA PRO A 97 12.41 17.94 10.73
C PRO A 97 13.77 17.43 11.25
N GLU A 98 13.91 17.24 12.57
CA GLU A 98 15.12 16.70 13.17
C GLU A 98 15.42 15.25 12.70
N ALA A 99 14.41 14.49 12.24
CA ALA A 99 14.60 13.17 11.63
C ALA A 99 15.56 13.19 10.43
N ILE A 100 15.56 14.26 9.63
CA ILE A 100 16.48 14.46 8.51
C ILE A 100 17.91 14.65 9.03
N VAL A 101 18.09 15.41 10.12
CA VAL A 101 19.40 15.64 10.75
C VAL A 101 19.97 14.32 11.29
N ARG A 102 19.15 13.50 11.95
CA ARG A 102 19.54 12.16 12.41
C ARG A 102 19.95 11.25 11.26
N THR A 103 19.14 11.22 10.20
CA THR A 103 19.41 10.40 9.02
C THR A 103 20.72 10.81 8.34
N MET A 104 20.95 12.11 8.16
CA MET A 104 22.22 12.62 7.60
C MET A 104 23.42 12.32 8.49
N SER A 105 23.27 12.44 9.81
CA SER A 105 24.32 12.10 10.77
C SER A 105 24.65 10.62 10.71
N LEU A 106 23.62 9.76 10.67
CA LEU A 106 23.80 8.32 10.56
C LEU A 106 24.55 7.93 9.27
N PHE A 107 24.19 8.50 8.13
CA PHE A 107 24.93 8.27 6.88
C PHE A 107 26.38 8.76 6.94
N ALA A 108 26.65 9.88 7.60
CA ALA A 108 28.02 10.40 7.72
C ALA A 108 28.96 9.48 8.51
N TYR A 109 28.42 8.65 9.41
CA TYR A 109 29.17 7.68 10.22
C TYR A 109 28.94 6.22 9.80
N ALA A 110 28.18 5.99 8.72
CA ALA A 110 27.86 4.65 8.26
C ALA A 110 29.12 3.89 7.82
N LYS A 111 29.25 2.65 8.29
CA LYS A 111 30.33 1.74 7.89
C LYS A 111 29.96 0.89 6.69
N ASP A 112 28.67 0.59 6.52
CA ASP A 112 28.15 -0.07 5.31
C ASP A 112 27.65 1.01 4.35
N ALA A 113 28.23 1.05 3.15
CA ALA A 113 27.84 1.98 2.10
C ALA A 113 26.44 1.70 1.53
N ARG A 114 25.83 0.55 1.87
CA ARG A 114 24.47 0.17 1.46
C ARG A 114 23.42 0.50 2.52
N LEU A 115 23.81 1.03 3.69
CA LEU A 115 22.91 1.33 4.79
C LEU A 115 21.69 2.11 4.31
N CYS A 116 20.51 1.62 4.66
CA CYS A 116 19.24 2.29 4.43
C CYS A 116 18.60 2.64 5.77
N VAL A 117 17.77 3.70 5.80
CA VAL A 117 17.13 4.19 7.01
C VAL A 117 15.64 4.32 6.76
N HIS A 118 14.84 3.69 7.61
CA HIS A 118 13.40 3.81 7.60
C HIS A 118 12.91 4.65 8.78
N GLY A 119 11.92 5.50 8.52
CA GLY A 119 11.22 6.25 9.56
C GLY A 119 10.00 5.48 10.04
N ALA A 120 9.94 5.22 11.34
CA ALA A 120 8.77 4.56 11.93
C ALA A 120 7.54 5.48 11.82
N MET A 121 6.37 4.89 11.56
CA MET A 121 5.11 5.60 11.38
C MET A 121 4.31 5.58 12.68
N LEU A 122 3.99 6.77 13.18
CA LEU A 122 2.99 7.02 14.23
C LEU A 122 1.63 7.33 13.59
N SER A 123 0.56 7.00 14.29
CA SER A 123 -0.81 7.35 13.87
C SER A 123 -1.06 8.84 14.03
N GLU A 124 -1.57 9.51 13.01
CA GLU A 124 -1.99 10.92 13.10
C GLU A 124 -3.18 11.09 14.06
N GLU A 125 -4.07 10.09 14.13
CA GLU A 125 -5.24 10.10 15.01
C GLU A 125 -4.90 9.79 16.47
N ARG A 126 -3.81 9.06 16.70
CA ARG A 126 -3.23 8.78 18.02
C ARG A 126 -1.73 9.06 17.95
N PRO A 127 -1.30 10.33 18.09
CA PRO A 127 0.08 10.75 17.87
C PRO A 127 1.16 10.03 18.71
N TRP A 128 0.75 9.29 19.74
CA TRP A 128 1.62 8.51 20.60
C TRP A 128 1.68 7.01 20.27
N LEU A 129 0.87 6.52 19.33
CA LEU A 129 0.83 5.10 19.02
C LEU A 129 1.62 4.79 17.76
N GLN A 130 2.58 3.87 17.88
CA GLN A 130 3.30 3.35 16.73
C GLN A 130 2.41 2.42 15.91
N PHE A 131 2.28 2.74 14.63
CA PHE A 131 1.59 1.90 13.67
C PHE A 131 2.54 0.89 13.04
N GLU A 132 3.74 1.30 12.66
CA GLU A 132 4.72 0.44 11.98
C GLU A 132 6.13 1.00 12.13
N ALA A 133 7.06 0.19 12.64
CA ALA A 133 8.49 0.49 12.63
C ALA A 133 9.20 -0.06 11.39
N GLY A 134 8.67 -1.10 10.77
CA GLY A 134 9.17 -1.75 9.57
C GLY A 134 8.29 -2.96 9.25
N SER A 135 8.51 -3.64 8.12
CA SER A 135 7.58 -4.71 7.71
C SER A 135 8.26 -6.00 7.25
N GLN A 136 7.68 -7.13 7.67
CA GLN A 136 7.99 -8.46 7.18
C GLN A 136 7.02 -8.89 6.06
N TYR A 137 7.50 -9.77 5.18
CA TYR A 137 6.73 -10.37 4.09
C TYR A 137 6.64 -11.89 4.21
N SER A 138 5.53 -12.36 4.77
CA SER A 138 5.23 -13.79 4.89
C SER A 138 4.58 -14.34 3.61
N TRP A 139 5.39 -14.68 2.61
CA TRP A 139 4.91 -15.14 1.29
C TRP A 139 4.00 -16.38 1.31
N ARG A 140 4.03 -17.19 2.38
CA ARG A 140 3.12 -18.35 2.56
C ARG A 140 1.79 -18.00 3.21
N SER A 141 1.64 -16.78 3.72
CA SER A 141 0.46 -16.32 4.44
C SER A 141 -0.65 -15.87 3.49
N ILE A 142 -1.89 -15.88 4.01
CA ILE A 142 -3.04 -15.23 3.38
C ILE A 142 -2.88 -13.71 3.40
N TYR A 143 -2.30 -13.18 4.48
CA TYR A 143 -1.97 -11.78 4.70
C TYR A 143 -0.44 -11.69 4.77
N PRO A 144 0.25 -11.40 3.64
CA PRO A 144 1.70 -11.49 3.59
C PRO A 144 2.38 -10.31 4.27
N LEU A 145 1.77 -9.13 4.27
CA LEU A 145 2.31 -7.91 4.88
C LEU A 145 2.16 -7.98 6.40
N GLN A 146 3.26 -7.86 7.14
CA GLN A 146 3.29 -7.93 8.60
C GLN A 146 4.11 -6.77 9.17
N ALA A 147 3.40 -5.71 9.56
CA ALA A 147 4.01 -4.58 10.24
C ALA A 147 4.58 -5.02 11.61
N LEU A 148 5.79 -4.55 11.90
CA LEU A 148 6.50 -4.71 13.16
C LEU A 148 6.33 -3.45 14.03
N GLY A 149 6.45 -3.62 15.34
CA GLY A 149 6.29 -2.51 16.30
C GLY A 149 4.87 -1.94 16.34
N ARG A 150 3.87 -2.71 15.91
CA ARG A 150 2.46 -2.28 15.96
C ARG A 150 1.99 -2.15 17.40
N GLU A 151 1.23 -1.09 17.65
CA GLU A 151 0.53 -0.84 18.91
C GLU A 151 1.45 -0.53 20.11
N ASP A 152 2.73 -0.25 19.87
CA ASP A 152 3.62 0.26 20.90
C ASP A 152 3.16 1.67 21.35
N ASP A 153 3.05 1.86 22.67
CA ASP A 153 2.65 3.12 23.28
C ASP A 153 3.88 3.98 23.59
N MET A 154 4.16 4.97 22.74
CA MET A 154 5.34 5.82 22.84
C MET A 154 5.28 6.83 24.00
N ARG A 155 4.19 6.84 24.79
CA ARG A 155 4.16 7.56 26.07
C ARG A 155 4.92 6.82 27.16
N GLU A 156 5.08 5.51 27.00
CA GLU A 156 5.89 4.71 27.90
C GLU A 156 7.36 5.00 27.63
N ARG A 157 8.01 5.72 28.55
CA ARG A 157 9.42 6.09 28.42
C ARG A 157 10.31 4.89 28.12
N SER A 158 10.06 3.75 28.76
CA SER A 158 10.81 2.51 28.53
C SER A 158 10.71 2.02 27.09
N VAL A 159 9.60 2.23 26.41
CA VAL A 159 9.43 1.87 24.99
C VAL A 159 10.12 2.92 24.12
N ALA A 160 9.90 4.21 24.40
CA ALA A 160 10.36 5.29 23.53
C ALA A 160 11.88 5.53 23.51
N VAL A 161 12.58 5.25 24.62
CA VAL A 161 14.03 5.54 24.73
C VAL A 161 14.91 4.31 24.76
N GLN A 162 14.33 3.11 24.82
CA GLN A 162 15.12 1.89 24.87
C GLN A 162 15.85 1.70 23.55
N ASP A 163 17.17 1.56 23.65
CA ASP A 163 18.03 1.17 22.55
C ASP A 163 17.94 -0.35 22.39
N ALA A 164 16.83 -0.80 21.81
CA ALA A 164 16.55 -2.22 21.60
C ALA A 164 17.38 -2.75 20.43
N ALA A 165 17.71 -4.04 20.47
CA ALA A 165 18.32 -4.69 19.33
C ALA A 165 17.40 -4.57 18.11
N GLU A 166 17.97 -4.17 16.98
CA GLU A 166 17.24 -4.01 15.73
C GLU A 166 16.57 -5.33 15.34
N VAL A 167 15.26 -5.27 15.07
CA VAL A 167 14.51 -6.41 14.55
C VAL A 167 14.63 -6.39 13.03
N PRO A 168 15.18 -7.44 12.39
CA PRO A 168 15.23 -7.51 10.93
C PRO A 168 13.82 -7.47 10.32
N PHE A 169 13.68 -6.68 9.27
CA PHE A 169 12.46 -6.60 8.46
C PHE A 169 12.80 -6.73 6.97
N ASP A 170 11.80 -7.09 6.18
CA ASP A 170 11.98 -7.50 4.79
C ASP A 170 11.83 -6.33 3.80
N TYR A 171 11.07 -5.30 4.17
CA TYR A 171 10.90 -4.09 3.36
C TYR A 171 10.51 -2.88 4.20
N THR A 172 10.61 -1.70 3.59
CA THR A 172 10.22 -0.41 4.17
C THR A 172 9.15 0.24 3.30
N ALA A 173 8.21 0.94 3.93
CA ALA A 173 7.23 1.73 3.20
C ALA A 173 7.77 3.14 2.94
N TRP A 174 7.37 3.71 1.79
CA TRP A 174 7.98 4.92 1.25
C TRP A 174 7.51 6.24 1.83
N TRP A 175 6.75 6.23 2.93
CA TRP A 175 6.48 7.45 3.70
C TRP A 175 7.77 8.08 4.23
N TYR A 176 8.79 7.25 4.53
CA TYR A 176 10.14 7.68 4.87
C TYR A 176 11.11 6.51 4.66
N THR A 177 11.78 6.46 3.51
CA THR A 177 12.85 5.50 3.23
C THR A 177 14.03 6.21 2.59
N ALA A 178 15.14 6.29 3.33
CA ALA A 178 16.40 6.82 2.83
C ALA A 178 17.35 5.69 2.43
N PHE A 179 17.96 5.78 1.26
CA PHE A 179 18.86 4.76 0.73
C PHE A 179 19.94 5.36 -0.19
N PRO A 180 21.09 4.68 -0.37
CA PRO A 180 22.11 5.08 -1.34
C PRO A 180 21.59 4.94 -2.76
N ILE A 181 21.76 5.95 -3.60
CA ILE A 181 21.15 5.96 -4.95
C ILE A 181 21.67 4.82 -5.85
N ASN A 182 22.87 4.31 -5.55
CA ASN A 182 23.55 3.25 -6.26
C ASN A 182 23.26 1.84 -5.70
N ILE A 183 22.31 1.70 -4.76
CA ILE A 183 21.89 0.41 -4.22
C ILE A 183 21.38 -0.54 -5.32
N THR A 184 20.78 0.03 -6.37
CA THR A 184 20.37 -0.66 -7.58
C THR A 184 20.26 0.33 -8.75
N ASN A 185 20.42 -0.18 -9.97
CA ASN A 185 20.09 0.55 -11.20
C ASN A 185 18.64 0.31 -11.65
N GLU A 186 17.90 -0.56 -10.98
CA GLU A 186 16.52 -0.88 -11.29
C GLU A 186 15.58 0.21 -10.75
N ASN A 187 14.47 0.46 -11.45
CA ASN A 187 13.42 1.38 -11.01
C ASN A 187 12.30 0.64 -10.26
N PRO A 188 11.41 1.35 -9.55
CA PRO A 188 10.16 0.79 -9.06
C PRO A 188 9.41 -0.04 -10.10
N LEU A 189 8.70 -1.08 -9.66
CA LEU A 189 7.78 -1.81 -10.52
C LEU A 189 6.73 -0.85 -11.12
N PRO A 190 6.37 -1.00 -12.41
CA PRO A 190 5.35 -0.18 -13.05
C PRO A 190 3.95 -0.63 -12.59
N VAL A 191 3.62 -0.30 -11.34
CA VAL A 191 2.28 -0.36 -10.76
C VAL A 191 1.75 1.07 -10.61
N PHE A 192 0.48 1.25 -10.25
CA PHE A 192 -0.07 2.58 -9.98
C PHE A 192 0.05 2.92 -8.49
N VAL A 193 -0.41 2.01 -7.62
CA VAL A 193 -0.31 2.09 -6.16
C VAL A 193 -0.15 0.69 -5.57
N ARG A 194 0.44 0.61 -4.38
CA ARG A 194 0.65 -0.59 -3.54
C ARG A 194 1.59 -1.63 -4.13
N GLY A 195 2.56 -2.08 -3.33
CA GLY A 195 3.43 -3.22 -3.65
C GLY A 195 4.68 -2.85 -4.44
N ASP A 196 4.81 -1.60 -4.86
CA ASP A 196 6.03 -0.96 -5.35
C ASP A 196 7.10 -0.87 -4.27
N ASP A 197 6.72 -0.34 -3.11
CA ASP A 197 7.51 -0.30 -1.88
C ASP A 197 7.94 -1.71 -1.42
N VAL A 198 6.98 -2.64 -1.39
CA VAL A 198 7.21 -4.04 -1.04
C VAL A 198 8.22 -4.69 -2.00
N ALA A 199 8.03 -4.52 -3.31
CA ALA A 199 8.92 -5.12 -4.30
C ALA A 199 10.34 -4.58 -4.20
N PHE A 200 10.47 -3.25 -4.19
CA PHE A 200 11.77 -2.58 -4.14
C PHE A 200 12.50 -2.86 -2.82
N GLY A 201 11.76 -2.90 -1.71
CA GLY A 201 12.30 -3.29 -0.41
C GLY A 201 12.81 -4.71 -0.40
N LEU A 202 11.97 -5.68 -0.81
CA LEU A 202 12.36 -7.09 -0.84
C LEU A 202 13.56 -7.38 -1.77
N MET A 203 13.73 -6.61 -2.84
CA MET A 203 14.78 -6.85 -3.83
C MET A 203 16.07 -6.06 -3.57
N HIS A 204 16.01 -4.90 -2.90
CA HIS A 204 17.13 -3.96 -2.89
C HIS A 204 17.44 -3.34 -1.52
N THR A 205 16.44 -2.86 -0.78
CA THR A 205 16.70 -2.03 0.42
C THR A 205 16.48 -2.75 1.75
N GLY A 206 15.62 -3.77 1.79
CA GLY A 206 15.17 -4.42 3.02
C GLY A 206 16.30 -4.99 3.86
N GLU A 207 17.21 -5.76 3.24
CA GLU A 207 18.36 -6.37 3.93
C GLU A 207 19.40 -5.35 4.45
N HIS A 208 19.26 -4.08 4.08
CA HIS A 208 20.16 -2.99 4.50
C HIS A 208 19.46 -1.93 5.34
N SER A 209 18.15 -2.08 5.56
CA SER A 209 17.35 -1.06 6.22
C SER A 209 17.36 -1.25 7.73
N ILE A 210 17.54 -0.14 8.44
CA ILE A 210 17.41 -0.07 9.89
C ILE A 210 16.39 0.99 10.29
N THR A 211 15.98 0.96 11.56
CA THR A 211 15.12 1.98 12.17
C THR A 211 15.91 2.68 13.27
N LEU A 212 15.72 3.99 13.42
CA LEU A 212 16.40 4.77 14.45
C LEU A 212 15.38 5.54 15.30
N ASN A 213 15.53 5.46 16.62
CA ASN A 213 14.72 6.25 17.55
C ASN A 213 14.82 7.75 17.23
N GLY A 214 13.66 8.40 17.09
CA GLY A 214 13.54 9.80 16.67
C GLY A 214 13.49 10.03 15.16
N VAL A 215 13.71 8.99 14.33
CA VAL A 215 13.38 9.04 12.90
C VAL A 215 11.97 8.50 12.74
N ILE A 216 11.00 9.41 12.81
CA ILE A 216 9.56 9.10 12.81
C ILE A 216 8.78 10.04 11.90
N VAL A 217 7.61 9.59 11.46
CA VAL A 217 6.62 10.40 10.76
C VAL A 217 5.23 10.13 11.34
N TRP A 218 4.33 11.10 11.26
CA TRP A 218 2.91 10.88 11.51
C TRP A 218 2.16 10.81 10.19
N HIS A 219 1.24 9.86 10.10
CA HIS A 219 0.45 9.65 8.89
C HIS A 219 -0.92 9.04 9.24
N ALA A 220 -1.92 9.30 8.41
CA ALA A 220 -3.28 8.80 8.58
C ALA A 220 -3.37 7.26 8.48
N ASP A 221 -4.26 6.64 9.25
CA ASP A 221 -4.44 5.19 9.28
C ASP A 221 -4.97 4.65 7.92
N PHE A 222 -4.41 3.52 7.48
CA PHE A 222 -4.77 2.85 6.23
C PHE A 222 -6.16 2.18 6.27
N GLY A 223 -6.75 1.94 7.46
CA GLY A 223 -8.04 1.26 7.61
C GLY A 223 -9.18 1.91 6.83
N LEU A 224 -9.25 3.25 6.85
CA LEU A 224 -10.26 4.04 6.12
C LEU A 224 -9.99 4.12 4.61
N LYS A 225 -8.74 3.92 4.19
CA LYS A 225 -8.31 3.96 2.78
C LYS A 225 -8.61 2.63 2.04
N ASN A 226 -9.05 1.58 2.74
CA ASN A 226 -9.33 0.26 2.16
C ASN A 226 -10.71 0.22 1.48
N ASN A 227 -10.71 0.09 0.15
CA ASN A 227 -11.91 -0.06 -0.68
C ASN A 227 -11.72 -1.19 -1.72
N PRO A 228 -12.75 -1.56 -2.51
CA PRO A 228 -12.60 -2.60 -3.53
C PRO A 228 -11.46 -2.36 -4.53
N SER A 229 -11.19 -1.12 -4.94
CA SER A 229 -10.08 -0.80 -5.85
C SER A 229 -8.72 -1.15 -5.24
N SER A 230 -8.54 -0.97 -3.93
CA SER A 230 -7.32 -1.38 -3.22
C SER A 230 -7.08 -2.89 -3.35
N LEU A 231 -8.13 -3.70 -3.30
CA LEU A 231 -8.02 -5.16 -3.44
C LEU A 231 -7.67 -5.61 -4.85
N PHE A 232 -8.04 -4.85 -5.88
CA PHE A 232 -7.54 -5.10 -7.23
C PHE A 232 -6.01 -4.99 -7.26
N TYR A 233 -5.47 -3.88 -6.74
CA TYR A 233 -4.03 -3.63 -6.73
C TYR A 233 -3.30 -4.64 -5.85
N GLU A 234 -3.78 -4.91 -4.63
CA GLU A 234 -3.16 -5.91 -3.76
C GLU A 234 -3.13 -7.30 -4.40
N SER A 235 -4.26 -7.73 -5.01
CA SER A 235 -4.33 -9.06 -5.63
C SER A 235 -3.41 -9.18 -6.84
N ARG A 236 -3.34 -8.14 -7.67
CA ARG A 236 -2.52 -8.12 -8.88
C ARG A 236 -1.04 -7.97 -8.54
N ASN A 237 -0.70 -6.94 -7.76
CA ASN A 237 0.66 -6.51 -7.54
C ASN A 237 1.38 -7.48 -6.57
N LEU A 238 0.74 -7.98 -5.52
CA LEU A 238 1.39 -8.96 -4.63
C LEU A 238 1.58 -10.33 -5.30
N ALA A 239 0.71 -10.71 -6.24
CA ALA A 239 0.95 -11.89 -7.08
C ALA A 239 2.20 -11.71 -7.95
N LEU A 240 2.41 -10.50 -8.49
CA LEU A 240 3.64 -10.16 -9.22
C LEU A 240 4.86 -10.20 -8.30
N VAL A 241 4.80 -9.58 -7.12
CA VAL A 241 5.87 -9.60 -6.11
C VAL A 241 6.26 -11.04 -5.76
N ASP A 242 5.28 -11.89 -5.43
CA ASP A 242 5.54 -13.30 -5.11
C ASP A 242 6.29 -14.03 -6.22
N THR A 243 5.93 -13.69 -7.46
CA THR A 243 6.44 -14.32 -8.68
C THR A 243 7.89 -13.92 -8.96
N LEU A 244 8.19 -12.64 -8.77
CA LEU A 244 9.52 -12.08 -9.01
C LEU A 244 10.48 -12.46 -7.89
N VAL A 245 10.14 -12.14 -6.64
CA VAL A 245 11.05 -12.21 -5.49
C VAL A 245 11.33 -13.66 -5.05
N PHE A 246 10.31 -14.51 -4.95
CA PHE A 246 10.46 -15.77 -4.22
C PHE A 246 10.57 -17.01 -5.12
N ASP A 247 11.78 -17.55 -5.27
CA ASP A 247 12.04 -18.78 -6.03
C ASP A 247 11.19 -19.98 -5.57
N LYS A 248 11.03 -20.11 -4.25
CA LYS A 248 10.27 -21.19 -3.62
C LYS A 248 8.75 -20.99 -3.70
N HIS A 249 8.27 -19.84 -4.19
CA HIS A 249 6.84 -19.60 -4.38
C HIS A 249 6.32 -20.37 -5.59
N ARG A 250 5.41 -21.31 -5.30
CA ARG A 250 4.76 -22.24 -6.24
C ARG A 250 3.27 -21.93 -6.38
N TRP A 251 2.63 -22.46 -7.43
CA TRP A 251 1.24 -22.17 -7.80
C TRP A 251 0.25 -22.35 -6.64
N TRP A 252 0.45 -23.35 -5.77
CA TRP A 252 -0.45 -23.59 -4.64
C TRP A 252 -0.36 -22.53 -3.55
N ASN A 253 0.73 -21.79 -3.42
CA ASN A 253 0.82 -20.68 -2.47
C ASN A 253 -0.07 -19.52 -2.95
N LEU A 254 0.03 -19.18 -4.24
CA LEU A 254 -0.84 -18.19 -4.86
C LEU A 254 -2.31 -18.63 -4.79
N ALA A 255 -2.59 -19.88 -5.15
CA ALA A 255 -3.93 -20.44 -5.11
C ALA A 255 -4.49 -20.49 -3.69
N TYR A 256 -3.69 -20.86 -2.68
CA TYR A 256 -4.08 -20.86 -1.28
C TYR A 256 -4.43 -19.46 -0.79
N ARG A 257 -3.57 -18.47 -1.08
CA ARG A 257 -3.83 -17.07 -0.72
C ARG A 257 -5.11 -16.57 -1.36
N PHE A 258 -5.22 -16.73 -2.68
CA PHE A 258 -6.35 -16.22 -3.45
C PHE A 258 -7.67 -16.91 -3.05
N SER A 259 -7.69 -18.23 -2.94
CA SER A 259 -8.88 -18.99 -2.53
C SER A 259 -9.31 -18.66 -1.11
N SER A 260 -8.36 -18.56 -0.17
CA SER A 260 -8.66 -18.24 1.23
C SER A 260 -9.17 -16.80 1.39
N PHE A 261 -8.57 -15.85 0.66
CA PHE A 261 -8.97 -14.46 0.72
C PHE A 261 -10.30 -14.22 0.00
N GLY A 262 -10.51 -14.84 -1.17
CA GLY A 262 -11.78 -14.86 -1.89
C GLY A 262 -12.89 -15.49 -1.07
N PHE A 263 -12.63 -16.63 -0.42
CA PHE A 263 -13.56 -17.25 0.52
C PHE A 263 -13.96 -16.28 1.65
N ARG A 264 -12.98 -15.64 2.30
CA ARG A 264 -13.25 -14.72 3.42
C ARG A 264 -14.12 -13.54 2.99
N ASN A 265 -13.83 -12.90 1.85
CA ASN A 265 -14.65 -11.79 1.35
C ASN A 265 -16.05 -12.27 0.95
N LEU A 266 -16.14 -13.32 0.14
CA LEU A 266 -17.38 -13.87 -0.39
C LEU A 266 -18.34 -14.35 0.71
N PHE A 267 -17.84 -15.10 1.68
CA PHE A 267 -18.65 -15.60 2.82
C PHE A 267 -18.94 -14.51 3.86
N SER A 268 -18.38 -13.32 3.68
CA SER A 268 -18.66 -12.13 4.50
C SER A 268 -19.51 -11.07 3.76
N MET A 269 -20.12 -11.47 2.63
CA MET A 269 -20.95 -10.65 1.73
C MET A 269 -20.24 -9.46 1.08
N ARG A 270 -18.90 -9.46 1.08
CA ARG A 270 -18.08 -8.44 0.43
C ARG A 270 -17.88 -8.79 -1.06
N TYR A 271 -18.96 -8.66 -1.83
CA TYR A 271 -18.99 -9.09 -3.23
C TYR A 271 -18.22 -8.16 -4.16
N ALA A 272 -18.31 -6.84 -3.98
CA ALA A 272 -17.54 -5.89 -4.78
C ALA A 272 -16.04 -6.10 -4.54
N SER A 273 -15.64 -6.30 -3.28
CA SER A 273 -14.27 -6.69 -2.94
C SER A 273 -13.82 -7.97 -3.67
N THR A 274 -14.69 -8.98 -3.73
CA THR A 274 -14.38 -10.26 -4.41
C THR A 274 -14.25 -10.08 -5.93
N GLU A 275 -15.09 -9.23 -6.54
CA GLU A 275 -15.02 -8.90 -7.97
C GLU A 275 -13.73 -8.19 -8.32
N TYR A 276 -13.34 -7.17 -7.55
CA TYR A 276 -12.09 -6.45 -7.76
C TYR A 276 -10.86 -7.34 -7.55
N MET A 277 -10.90 -8.22 -6.54
CA MET A 277 -9.87 -9.23 -6.31
C MET A 277 -9.72 -10.17 -7.53
N LEU A 278 -10.82 -10.67 -8.11
CA LEU A 278 -10.82 -11.47 -9.33
C LEU A 278 -10.30 -10.71 -10.54
N ARG A 279 -10.71 -9.44 -10.72
CA ARG A 279 -10.19 -8.57 -11.78
C ARG A 279 -8.67 -8.39 -11.66
N GLY A 280 -8.16 -8.16 -10.45
CA GLY A 280 -6.74 -7.99 -10.18
C GLY A 280 -5.94 -9.26 -10.51
N LEU A 281 -6.42 -10.43 -10.08
CA LEU A 281 -5.80 -11.70 -10.44
C LEU A 281 -5.83 -11.95 -11.95
N ASN A 282 -6.95 -11.69 -12.63
CA ASN A 282 -7.05 -11.88 -14.07
C ASN A 282 -6.06 -10.97 -14.83
N ALA A 283 -5.84 -9.74 -14.36
CA ALA A 283 -4.82 -8.85 -14.91
C ALA A 283 -3.38 -9.40 -14.75
N TYR A 284 -3.08 -10.07 -13.63
CA TYR A 284 -1.81 -10.79 -13.46
C TYR A 284 -1.74 -12.04 -14.36
N LEU A 285 -2.83 -12.80 -14.47
CA LEU A 285 -2.85 -14.01 -15.29
C LEU A 285 -2.74 -13.73 -16.80
N ALA A 286 -3.05 -12.51 -17.24
CA ALA A 286 -2.87 -12.06 -18.62
C ALA A 286 -1.38 -12.01 -19.05
N GLY A 287 -0.45 -11.94 -18.10
CA GLY A 287 0.98 -12.02 -18.35
C GLY A 287 1.66 -10.68 -18.65
N PRO A 288 3.01 -10.68 -18.77
CA PRO A 288 3.80 -9.45 -18.88
C PRO A 288 3.56 -8.68 -20.19
N ALA A 289 3.25 -9.37 -21.29
CA ALA A 289 2.98 -8.71 -22.57
C ALA A 289 1.73 -7.82 -22.52
N GLU A 290 0.67 -8.28 -21.86
CA GLU A 290 -0.53 -7.48 -21.63
C GLU A 290 -0.27 -6.40 -20.57
N TRP A 291 0.53 -6.70 -19.54
CA TRP A 291 0.91 -5.72 -18.52
C TRP A 291 1.56 -4.47 -19.13
N MET A 292 2.48 -4.67 -20.08
CA MET A 292 3.19 -3.55 -20.71
C MET A 292 2.29 -2.64 -21.56
N LYS A 293 1.11 -3.11 -21.97
CA LYS A 293 0.14 -2.33 -22.75
C LYS A 293 -0.82 -1.50 -21.86
N ILE A 294 -0.78 -1.69 -20.55
CA ILE A 294 -1.72 -1.05 -19.63
C ILE A 294 -1.45 0.46 -19.58
N ASP A 295 -2.45 1.26 -19.94
CA ASP A 295 -2.53 2.64 -19.48
C ASP A 295 -2.94 2.64 -17.99
N HIS A 296 -1.96 2.82 -17.13
CA HIS A 296 -2.15 2.76 -15.68
C HIS A 296 -3.06 3.87 -15.15
N ALA A 297 -3.06 5.04 -15.79
CA ALA A 297 -3.93 6.15 -15.43
C ALA A 297 -5.39 5.85 -15.82
N ALA A 298 -5.60 5.36 -17.05
CA ALA A 298 -6.94 4.94 -17.51
C ALA A 298 -7.53 3.87 -16.59
N LEU A 299 -6.73 2.85 -16.29
CA LEU A 299 -7.16 1.75 -15.45
C LEU A 299 -7.50 2.23 -14.04
N HIS A 300 -6.73 3.17 -13.48
CA HIS A 300 -7.06 3.74 -12.18
C HIS A 300 -8.37 4.52 -12.19
N ASP A 301 -8.61 5.34 -13.22
CA ASP A 301 -9.86 6.08 -13.41
C ASP A 301 -11.07 5.15 -13.50
N GLU A 302 -10.93 4.00 -14.15
CA GLU A 302 -11.97 2.98 -14.21
C GLU A 302 -12.19 2.32 -12.84
N LEU A 303 -11.12 1.94 -12.15
CA LEU A 303 -11.19 1.17 -10.90
C LEU A 303 -11.69 1.99 -9.70
N ARG A 304 -11.48 3.32 -9.69
CA ARG A 304 -11.96 4.16 -8.59
C ARG A 304 -13.48 4.35 -8.59
N VAL A 305 -14.16 4.02 -9.69
CA VAL A 305 -15.62 4.09 -9.79
C VAL A 305 -16.25 2.85 -9.16
N CYS A 306 -16.37 2.86 -7.83
CA CYS A 306 -17.09 1.85 -7.07
C CYS A 306 -17.94 2.51 -5.97
N ALA A 307 -19.26 2.33 -6.04
CA ALA A 307 -20.19 2.85 -5.05
C ALA A 307 -20.39 1.91 -3.84
N GLU A 308 -20.06 0.62 -4.01
CA GLU A 308 -20.22 -0.39 -2.96
C GLU A 308 -18.99 -0.48 -2.05
N GLU A 309 -19.20 -0.89 -0.80
CA GLU A 309 -18.13 -1.14 0.17
C GLU A 309 -17.18 0.04 0.40
N LYS A 310 -17.64 1.26 0.12
CA LYS A 310 -16.91 2.50 0.37
C LYS A 310 -17.27 3.01 1.77
N PRO A 311 -16.29 3.14 2.69
CA PRO A 311 -16.52 3.80 3.97
C PRO A 311 -17.08 5.21 3.76
N ALA A 312 -18.17 5.52 4.43
CA ALA A 312 -18.79 6.83 4.44
C ALA A 312 -19.44 7.09 5.81
N PRO A 313 -19.73 8.36 6.16
CA PRO A 313 -20.50 8.68 7.36
C PRO A 313 -21.81 7.89 7.43
N LEU A 314 -22.02 7.19 8.53
CA LEU A 314 -23.20 6.38 8.79
C LEU A 314 -24.39 7.26 9.19
N SER A 315 -25.61 6.80 8.89
CA SER A 315 -26.83 7.40 9.45
C SER A 315 -26.84 7.28 10.99
N ALA A 316 -27.56 8.17 11.68
CA ALA A 316 -27.66 8.16 13.14
C ALA A 316 -28.10 6.79 13.70
N GLU A 317 -29.00 6.10 13.01
CA GLU A 317 -29.46 4.75 13.37
C GLU A 317 -28.32 3.73 13.32
N LEU A 318 -27.53 3.70 12.24
CA LEU A 318 -26.42 2.77 12.07
C LEU A 318 -25.25 3.12 13.00
N ALA A 319 -24.99 4.41 13.21
CA ALA A 319 -23.97 4.92 14.11
C ALA A 319 -24.26 4.54 15.58
N ALA A 320 -25.53 4.39 15.97
CA ALA A 320 -25.92 3.97 17.32
C ALA A 320 -25.64 2.46 17.60
N ILE A 321 -25.46 1.63 16.56
CA ILE A 321 -25.20 0.19 16.71
C ILE A 321 -23.77 -0.02 17.20
N ARG A 322 -23.60 -0.39 18.47
CA ARG A 322 -22.27 -0.55 19.09
C ARG A 322 -21.33 -1.48 18.29
N PRO A 323 -20.04 -1.13 18.16
CA PRO A 323 -19.02 -2.01 17.59
C PRO A 323 -19.01 -3.38 18.28
N ARG A 324 -18.69 -4.42 17.51
CA ARG A 324 -18.67 -5.79 18.01
C ARG A 324 -17.29 -6.11 18.55
N GLN A 325 -17.22 -6.41 19.85
CA GLN A 325 -16.01 -6.94 20.46
C GLN A 325 -15.66 -8.34 19.89
N PRO A 326 -14.37 -8.63 19.65
CA PRO A 326 -13.95 -9.92 19.12
C PRO A 326 -14.30 -11.04 20.11
N ARG A 327 -14.90 -12.12 19.59
CA ARG A 327 -15.16 -13.32 20.39
C ARG A 327 -13.90 -14.18 20.51
N HIS A 328 -13.89 -15.05 21.53
CA HIS A 328 -12.86 -16.07 21.74
C HIS A 328 -12.55 -16.85 20.45
N LYS A 329 -11.27 -17.19 20.24
CA LYS A 329 -10.76 -17.79 18.99
C LYS A 329 -11.51 -19.06 18.59
N ALA A 330 -11.81 -19.93 19.57
CA ALA A 330 -12.56 -21.17 19.33
C ALA A 330 -13.97 -20.93 18.76
N LEU A 331 -14.70 -19.93 19.26
CA LEU A 331 -16.03 -19.57 18.74
C LEU A 331 -15.95 -18.99 17.32
N ARG A 332 -14.89 -18.24 17.01
CA ARG A 332 -14.65 -17.75 15.64
C ARG A 332 -14.35 -18.90 14.68
N ALA A 333 -13.55 -19.88 15.11
CA ALA A 333 -13.26 -21.08 14.32
C ALA A 333 -14.52 -21.93 14.08
N PHE A 334 -15.35 -22.14 15.11
CA PHE A 334 -16.64 -22.83 14.95
C PHE A 334 -17.56 -22.09 13.98
N GLY A 335 -17.68 -20.76 14.12
CA GLY A 335 -18.47 -19.95 13.19
C GLY A 335 -17.96 -20.01 11.75
N PHE A 336 -16.64 -20.10 11.55
CA PHE A 336 -16.03 -20.28 10.24
C PHE A 336 -16.37 -21.65 9.64
N LEU A 337 -16.24 -22.73 10.43
CA LEU A 337 -16.64 -24.09 10.00
C LEU A 337 -18.13 -24.15 9.68
N PHE A 338 -18.97 -23.54 10.51
CA PHE A 338 -20.42 -23.44 10.28
C PHE A 338 -20.72 -22.69 8.97
N ALA A 339 -19.98 -21.63 8.67
CA ALA A 339 -20.09 -20.94 7.40
C ALA A 339 -19.75 -21.85 6.21
N ILE A 340 -18.76 -22.75 6.32
CA ILE A 340 -18.44 -23.72 5.26
C ILE A 340 -19.61 -24.70 5.08
N VAL A 341 -20.03 -25.38 6.16
CA VAL A 341 -21.08 -26.42 6.12
C VAL A 341 -22.38 -25.88 5.55
N PHE A 342 -22.78 -24.67 5.96
CA PHE A 342 -24.03 -24.05 5.51
C PHE A 342 -23.88 -23.19 4.25
N VAL A 343 -22.73 -23.27 3.55
CA VAL A 343 -22.42 -22.50 2.34
C VAL A 343 -22.75 -21.02 2.56
N GLY A 344 -22.10 -20.39 3.55
CA GLY A 344 -22.33 -19.01 3.94
C GLY A 344 -23.74 -18.75 4.49
N GLY A 345 -24.53 -19.77 4.82
CA GLY A 345 -25.92 -19.68 5.25
C GLY A 345 -26.93 -19.70 4.10
N TYR A 346 -26.49 -19.95 2.87
CA TYR A 346 -27.38 -19.98 1.71
C TYR A 346 -28.34 -21.17 1.71
N ILE A 347 -27.98 -22.27 2.39
CA ILE A 347 -28.86 -23.42 2.57
C ILE A 347 -29.81 -23.26 3.78
N ILE A 348 -29.61 -22.25 4.62
CA ILE A 348 -30.45 -22.01 5.81
C ILE A 348 -31.76 -21.33 5.37
N PRO A 349 -32.95 -21.88 5.71
CA PRO A 349 -34.24 -21.26 5.42
C PRO A 349 -34.36 -19.82 5.91
N LYS A 350 -34.99 -18.94 5.12
CA LYS A 350 -35.16 -17.50 5.45
C LYS A 350 -35.74 -17.24 6.85
N PRO A 351 -36.74 -17.99 7.36
CA PRO A 351 -37.31 -17.76 8.69
C PRO A 351 -36.33 -17.98 9.85
N LEU A 352 -35.32 -18.84 9.65
CA LEU A 352 -34.30 -19.15 10.66
C LEU A 352 -33.17 -18.11 10.71
N ARG A 353 -33.19 -17.12 9.80
CA ARG A 353 -32.17 -16.08 9.73
C ARG A 353 -32.53 -14.91 10.62
N LEU A 354 -31.52 -14.32 11.25
CA LEU A 354 -31.68 -13.21 12.17
C LEU A 354 -31.88 -11.90 11.39
N LYS A 355 -32.90 -11.12 11.79
CA LYS A 355 -33.33 -9.89 11.09
C LYS A 355 -32.41 -8.68 11.32
N LYS A 356 -31.80 -8.56 12.51
CA LYS A 356 -30.89 -7.43 12.82
C LYS A 356 -29.60 -7.53 12.00
N TYR A 357 -28.88 -6.41 11.84
CA TYR A 357 -27.55 -6.42 11.24
C TYR A 357 -26.58 -7.34 12.01
N GLY A 358 -25.75 -8.08 11.28
CA GLY A 358 -24.45 -8.48 11.80
C GLY A 358 -23.55 -7.25 11.89
N VAL A 359 -22.62 -7.21 12.85
CA VAL A 359 -21.67 -6.09 12.98
C VAL A 359 -20.26 -6.65 12.94
N GLY A 360 -19.39 -6.03 12.15
CA GLY A 360 -17.97 -6.34 12.07
C GLY A 360 -17.11 -5.07 11.98
N PRO A 361 -15.87 -5.10 12.49
CA PRO A 361 -14.89 -4.06 12.21
C PRO A 361 -14.67 -3.89 10.70
N ILE A 362 -14.41 -2.68 10.24
CA ILE A 362 -14.33 -2.33 8.81
C ILE A 362 -13.23 -3.10 8.05
N ASP A 363 -12.14 -3.44 8.75
CA ASP A 363 -10.99 -4.20 8.23
C ASP A 363 -11.17 -5.73 8.35
N ALA A 364 -12.19 -6.16 9.10
CA ALA A 364 -12.47 -7.57 9.35
C ALA A 364 -13.31 -8.20 8.24
N ARG A 365 -13.24 -9.53 8.13
CA ARG A 365 -14.12 -10.33 7.27
C ARG A 365 -15.01 -11.18 8.16
N ALA A 366 -16.26 -10.77 8.32
CA ALA A 366 -17.18 -11.27 9.35
C ALA A 366 -17.83 -12.63 8.99
N VAL A 367 -17.04 -13.60 8.49
CA VAL A 367 -17.50 -14.88 7.92
C VAL A 367 -18.54 -15.61 8.79
N GLY A 368 -18.22 -15.91 10.06
CA GLY A 368 -19.15 -16.64 10.93
C GLY A 368 -20.37 -15.81 11.36
N VAL A 369 -20.29 -14.48 11.34
CA VAL A 369 -21.42 -13.60 11.65
C VAL A 369 -22.39 -13.55 10.47
N ALA A 370 -21.85 -13.56 9.25
CA ALA A 370 -22.61 -13.50 8.01
C ALA A 370 -23.57 -14.68 7.86
N THR A 371 -23.21 -15.87 8.37
CA THR A 371 -23.93 -17.13 8.12
C THR A 371 -25.41 -17.07 8.51
N LEU A 372 -25.76 -16.46 9.64
CA LEU A 372 -27.14 -16.39 10.14
C LEU A 372 -27.82 -15.04 9.83
N ARG A 373 -27.22 -14.21 8.98
CA ARG A 373 -27.67 -12.83 8.71
C ARG A 373 -27.93 -12.64 7.21
N ASN A 374 -28.74 -11.64 6.88
CA ASN A 374 -28.89 -11.17 5.50
C ASN A 374 -28.19 -9.82 5.26
N ARG A 375 -27.85 -9.08 6.32
CA ARG A 375 -27.19 -7.77 6.24
C ARG A 375 -26.08 -7.67 7.28
N ILE A 376 -24.97 -7.05 6.92
CA ILE A 376 -23.84 -6.79 7.81
C ILE A 376 -23.49 -5.31 7.73
N LEU A 377 -23.33 -4.68 8.89
CA LEU A 377 -22.74 -3.36 9.05
C LEU A 377 -21.25 -3.54 9.34
N TYR A 378 -20.42 -3.09 8.40
CA TYR A 378 -18.99 -2.89 8.61
C TYR A 378 -18.77 -1.45 9.04
N ARG A 379 -18.20 -1.25 10.23
CA ARG A 379 -17.99 0.09 10.77
C ARG A 379 -16.63 0.23 11.42
N HIS A 380 -16.12 1.45 11.45
CA HIS A 380 -14.97 1.79 12.25
C HIS A 380 -15.34 1.70 13.73
N ASP A 381 -14.38 1.29 14.57
CA ASP A 381 -14.60 1.11 16.01
C ASP A 381 -14.70 2.43 16.78
N ARG A 382 -14.43 3.57 16.12
CA ARG A 382 -14.22 4.88 16.78
C ARG A 382 -14.88 6.02 16.03
N ILE A 383 -14.72 6.06 14.71
CA ILE A 383 -15.37 7.05 13.84
C ILE A 383 -16.75 6.49 13.43
N ALA A 384 -17.72 7.37 13.19
CA ALA A 384 -19.05 7.01 12.74
C ALA A 384 -19.12 6.66 11.25
N ASP A 385 -18.05 6.07 10.71
CA ASP A 385 -17.92 5.72 9.30
C ASP A 385 -18.05 4.22 9.10
N GLY A 386 -18.61 3.83 7.96
CA GLY A 386 -18.81 2.44 7.61
C GLY A 386 -19.62 2.26 6.34
N TYR A 387 -20.05 1.03 6.10
CA TYR A 387 -20.93 0.66 5.01
C TYR A 387 -21.70 -0.61 5.35
N THR A 388 -22.81 -0.84 4.65
CA THR A 388 -23.59 -2.06 4.79
C THR A 388 -23.43 -2.94 3.56
N VAL A 389 -23.41 -4.26 3.78
CA VAL A 389 -23.52 -5.25 2.71
C VAL A 389 -24.75 -6.12 2.90
N GLU A 390 -25.28 -6.63 1.80
CA GLU A 390 -26.49 -7.45 1.77
C GLU A 390 -26.25 -8.77 1.04
N ARG A 391 -26.98 -9.80 1.46
CA ARG A 391 -26.91 -11.14 0.91
C ARG A 391 -27.54 -11.20 -0.48
N ASP A 392 -26.76 -11.59 -1.48
CA ASP A 392 -27.20 -11.84 -2.85
C ASP A 392 -26.79 -13.24 -3.29
N MET A 393 -27.79 -14.11 -3.45
CA MET A 393 -27.58 -15.51 -3.83
C MET A 393 -27.04 -15.66 -5.24
N LYS A 394 -27.55 -14.89 -6.20
CA LYS A 394 -27.12 -15.00 -7.61
C LYS A 394 -25.67 -14.54 -7.74
N ARG A 395 -25.34 -13.40 -7.14
CA ARG A 395 -23.98 -12.85 -7.13
C ARG A 395 -23.01 -13.77 -6.39
N PHE A 396 -23.42 -14.32 -5.24
CA PHE A 396 -22.58 -15.26 -4.48
C PHE A 396 -22.17 -16.48 -5.31
N PHE A 397 -23.13 -17.21 -5.90
CA PHE A 397 -22.80 -18.43 -6.65
C PHE A 397 -22.06 -18.14 -7.95
N LYS A 398 -22.31 -16.99 -8.60
CA LYS A 398 -21.51 -16.52 -9.73
C LYS A 398 -20.05 -16.33 -9.32
N LEU A 399 -19.81 -15.57 -8.24
CA LEU A 399 -18.45 -15.28 -7.78
C LEU A 399 -17.74 -16.52 -7.23
N LEU A 400 -18.46 -17.42 -6.54
CA LEU A 400 -17.89 -18.69 -6.10
C LEU A 400 -17.33 -19.48 -7.27
N ARG A 401 -18.08 -19.56 -8.38
CA ARG A 401 -17.63 -20.23 -9.60
C ARG A 401 -16.37 -19.57 -10.18
N GLU A 402 -16.33 -18.24 -10.23
CA GLU A 402 -15.17 -17.51 -10.74
C GLU A 402 -13.92 -17.69 -9.84
N VAL A 403 -14.07 -17.71 -8.52
CA VAL A 403 -12.98 -18.05 -7.58
C VAL A 403 -12.47 -19.47 -7.81
N VAL A 404 -13.38 -20.44 -8.02
CA VAL A 404 -12.97 -21.82 -8.32
C VAL A 404 -12.22 -21.89 -9.66
N LYS A 405 -12.73 -21.24 -10.71
CA LYS A 405 -12.05 -21.16 -12.02
C LYS A 405 -10.64 -20.56 -11.91
N SER A 406 -10.49 -19.52 -11.09
CA SER A 406 -9.20 -18.85 -10.97
C SER A 406 -8.13 -19.73 -10.31
N ILE A 407 -8.51 -20.63 -9.40
CA ILE A 407 -7.61 -21.64 -8.83
C ILE A 407 -7.05 -22.55 -9.93
N PHE A 408 -7.91 -23.02 -10.84
CA PHE A 408 -7.48 -23.83 -11.99
C PHE A 408 -6.59 -23.03 -12.95
N ALA A 409 -6.92 -21.76 -13.21
CA ALA A 409 -6.09 -20.89 -14.04
C ALA A 409 -4.70 -20.67 -13.44
N ILE A 410 -4.60 -20.45 -12.13
CA ILE A 410 -3.31 -20.36 -11.41
C ILE A 410 -2.53 -21.67 -11.56
N ALA A 411 -3.16 -22.81 -11.29
CA ALA A 411 -2.49 -24.11 -11.33
C ALA A 411 -1.88 -24.43 -12.70
N THR A 412 -2.56 -24.07 -13.79
CA THR A 412 -2.12 -24.37 -15.16
C THR A 412 -1.13 -23.36 -15.73
N SER A 413 -1.20 -22.08 -15.33
CA SER A 413 -0.42 -21.01 -15.96
C SER A 413 0.77 -20.53 -15.12
N TYR A 414 0.76 -20.69 -13.80
CA TYR A 414 1.71 -20.01 -12.90
C TYR A 414 3.19 -20.31 -13.19
N LYS A 415 3.54 -21.58 -13.51
CA LYS A 415 4.95 -21.92 -13.82
C LYS A 415 5.44 -21.20 -15.08
N ARG A 416 4.57 -21.07 -16.10
CA ARG A 416 4.85 -20.34 -17.34
C ARG A 416 4.96 -18.83 -17.04
N LEU A 417 3.96 -18.26 -16.37
CA LEU A 417 3.92 -16.85 -16.00
C LEU A 417 5.13 -16.45 -15.16
N LYS A 418 5.58 -17.30 -14.23
CA LYS A 418 6.77 -17.05 -13.42
C LYS A 418 8.03 -16.87 -14.26
N ARG A 419 8.22 -17.69 -15.27
CA ARG A 419 9.33 -17.54 -16.22
C ARG A 419 9.18 -16.27 -17.05
N GLU A 420 7.99 -16.02 -17.59
CA GLU A 420 7.71 -14.89 -18.47
C GLU A 420 7.89 -13.55 -17.75
N TYR A 421 7.32 -13.38 -16.55
CA TYR A 421 7.46 -12.16 -15.77
C TYR A 421 8.91 -11.90 -15.37
N ARG A 422 9.65 -12.92 -14.95
CA ARG A 422 11.08 -12.77 -14.61
C ARG A 422 11.93 -12.40 -15.82
N ALA A 423 11.61 -12.95 -17.01
CA ALA A 423 12.29 -12.57 -18.24
C ALA A 423 11.96 -11.13 -18.67
N ALA A 424 10.72 -10.68 -18.44
CA ALA A 424 10.29 -9.32 -18.77
C ALA A 424 10.76 -8.27 -17.75
N TYR A 425 11.04 -8.66 -16.51
CA TYR A 425 11.31 -7.75 -15.40
C TYR A 425 12.38 -6.69 -15.70
N PRO A 426 13.57 -6.99 -16.25
CA PRO A 426 14.57 -5.97 -16.56
C PRO A 426 14.06 -4.89 -17.53
N ALA A 427 13.23 -5.27 -18.50
CA ALA A 427 12.61 -4.32 -19.42
C ALA A 427 11.50 -3.51 -18.73
N MET A 428 10.70 -4.13 -17.85
CA MET A 428 9.61 -3.47 -17.12
C MET A 428 10.10 -2.32 -16.24
N VAL A 429 11.27 -2.45 -15.62
CA VAL A 429 11.85 -1.47 -14.69
C VAL A 429 12.97 -0.62 -15.31
N SER A 430 13.20 -0.73 -16.62
CA SER A 430 14.22 0.07 -17.31
C SER A 430 13.84 1.55 -17.39
N ASP A 431 14.84 2.43 -17.46
CA ASP A 431 14.64 3.86 -17.70
C ASP A 431 13.83 4.09 -18.98
N ALA A 432 14.18 3.40 -20.07
CA ALA A 432 13.48 3.51 -21.35
C ALA A 432 11.97 3.21 -21.24
N ALA A 433 11.60 2.17 -20.49
CA ALA A 433 10.21 1.80 -20.29
C ALA A 433 9.46 2.80 -19.39
N TRP A 434 10.13 3.42 -18.43
CA TRP A 434 9.53 4.49 -17.62
C TRP A 434 9.40 5.80 -18.40
N GLU A 435 10.38 6.17 -19.22
CA GLU A 435 10.33 7.35 -20.10
C GLU A 435 9.17 7.30 -21.09
N GLU A 436 8.88 6.12 -21.66
CA GLU A 436 7.71 5.91 -22.50
C GLU A 436 6.41 6.20 -21.74
N ARG A 437 6.32 5.73 -20.48
CA ARG A 437 5.15 5.97 -19.61
C ARG A 437 5.01 7.45 -19.24
N PHE A 438 6.10 8.13 -18.89
CA PHE A 438 6.08 9.57 -18.59
C PHE A 438 5.59 10.38 -19.80
N THR A 439 6.14 10.08 -20.97
CA THR A 439 5.75 10.74 -22.23
C THR A 439 4.28 10.52 -22.55
N SER A 440 3.77 9.28 -22.41
CA SER A 440 2.37 8.95 -22.64
C SER A 440 1.43 9.67 -21.67
N ALA A 441 1.77 9.69 -20.37
CA ALA A 441 0.94 10.31 -19.33
C ALA A 441 0.89 11.84 -19.46
N LEU A 442 1.99 12.48 -19.87
CA LEU A 442 2.01 13.92 -20.15
C LEU A 442 1.12 14.28 -21.35
N LYS A 443 1.17 13.50 -22.44
CA LYS A 443 0.28 13.70 -23.61
C LYS A 443 -1.19 13.63 -23.24
N ARG A 444 -1.57 12.68 -22.38
CA ARG A 444 -2.94 12.57 -21.86
C ARG A 444 -3.35 13.80 -21.05
N SER A 445 -2.46 14.30 -20.19
CA SER A 445 -2.73 15.48 -19.36
C SER A 445 -2.92 16.76 -20.19
N ALA A 446 -2.27 16.85 -21.36
CA ALA A 446 -2.40 17.95 -22.29
C ALA A 446 -3.67 17.91 -23.16
N THR A 447 -4.40 16.78 -23.17
CA THR A 447 -5.63 16.62 -23.95
C THR A 447 -6.83 16.76 -23.00
N PRO A 448 -7.63 17.85 -23.07
CA PRO A 448 -8.81 17.97 -22.21
C PRO A 448 -9.73 16.79 -22.46
N ALA A 449 -10.23 16.15 -21.39
CA ALA A 449 -11.29 15.17 -21.51
C ALA A 449 -12.52 15.87 -22.12
N THR A 450 -12.82 15.56 -23.37
CA THR A 450 -14.03 16.01 -24.09
C THR A 450 -15.27 15.40 -23.50
#